data_AF-H7FS65-F1
#
_entry.id   AF-H7FS65-F1
#
_cell.length_a   1.000
_cell.length_b   1.000
_cell.length_c   1.000
_cell.angle_alpha   90.00
_cell.angle_beta   90.00
_cell.angle_gamma   90.00
#
_symmetry.space_group_name_H-M   'P 1'
#
loop_
_entity.id
_entity.type
_entity.pdbx_description
1 polymer ?
#
loop_
_entity_poly.entity_id
_entity_poly.type
_entity_poly.pdbx_seq_one_letter_code
_entity_poly.pdbx_strand_id
1 'polypeptide(L)'
;MKKIVATVLLSTLLFVGCKSNEEKENFTQKIEKTHQKEKFATKQAIQYDLKLEFGGKERIDAKFTILTNSTEGVIEYKNGAKIIFDKDKVFYSPTIPSEETVRFDAFTWGYFFLFPYKLSDPGTIWNTYDNKEANHEEYLTEKLTFKSGTGEAPDDWYVVYADKKTNLIEKAAYIVTANGTKEEAEKNPHAIQYLEYKEIDGIPIATKWVFWEWKEGEGLTNNIGNASLTNIKFVTVTEDTFKKDKSFKTK
;
A
#
# COMPACT_ATOMS: atom_id res chain seq x y z
N MET A 1 26.10 32.16 75.65
CA MET A 1 25.06 32.29 74.60
C MET A 1 25.54 31.51 73.38
N LYS A 2 24.75 30.51 72.96
CA LYS A 2 25.15 29.41 72.06
C LYS A 2 25.30 29.88 70.61
N LYS A 3 26.40 29.49 69.96
CA LYS A 3 26.62 29.66 68.52
C LYS A 3 25.80 28.61 67.77
N ILE A 4 24.92 29.05 66.87
CA ILE A 4 24.15 28.18 65.97
C ILE A 4 24.97 28.02 64.69
N VAL A 5 25.44 26.81 64.43
CA VAL A 5 26.06 26.40 63.17
C VAL A 5 24.94 25.90 62.27
N ALA A 6 24.64 26.61 61.19
CA ALA A 6 23.71 26.17 60.16
C ALA A 6 24.47 25.29 59.16
N THR A 7 24.27 23.98 59.25
CA THR A 7 24.77 23.02 58.27
C THR A 7 23.84 23.01 57.06
N VAL A 8 24.29 23.56 55.94
CA VAL A 8 23.62 23.42 54.64
C VAL A 8 23.97 22.05 54.07
N LEU A 9 23.00 21.13 54.08
CA LEU A 9 23.10 19.88 53.32
C LEU A 9 22.82 20.19 51.84
N LEU A 10 23.85 20.09 51.01
CA LEU A 10 23.74 20.15 49.55
C LEU A 10 23.30 18.76 49.05
N SER A 11 22.01 18.60 48.78
CA SER A 11 21.47 17.39 48.16
C SER A 11 21.80 17.38 46.67
N THR A 12 22.80 16.60 46.26
CA THR A 12 23.10 16.30 44.87
C THR A 12 22.02 15.38 44.30
N LEU A 13 21.05 15.96 43.57
CA LEU A 13 20.18 15.18 42.69
C LEU A 13 21.02 14.65 41.52
N LEU A 14 21.31 13.35 41.54
CA LEU A 14 21.79 12.61 40.39
C LEU A 14 20.63 12.50 39.39
N PHE A 15 20.63 13.35 38.37
CA PHE A 15 19.81 13.13 37.18
C PHE A 15 20.35 11.89 36.47
N VAL A 16 19.77 10.73 36.76
CA VAL A 16 19.90 9.54 35.92
C VAL A 16 19.17 9.87 34.63
N GLY A 17 19.92 10.40 33.66
CA GLY A 17 19.43 10.54 32.30
C GLY A 17 19.09 9.17 31.76
N CYS A 18 17.80 8.83 31.72
CA CYS A 18 17.29 7.82 30.81
C CYS A 18 17.64 8.26 29.39
N LYS A 19 18.80 7.83 28.89
CA LYS A 19 18.95 7.64 27.45
C LYS A 19 17.90 6.60 27.09
N SER A 20 16.81 7.03 26.46
CA SER A 20 15.98 6.11 25.71
C SER A 20 16.92 5.42 24.72
N ASN A 21 17.08 4.10 24.88
CA ASN A 21 17.50 3.26 23.76
C ASN A 21 16.31 3.31 22.79
N GLU A 22 16.22 4.36 21.97
CA GLU A 22 15.38 4.32 20.78
C GLU A 22 16.00 3.24 19.88
N GLU A 23 15.36 2.07 19.85
CA GLU A 23 15.67 1.07 18.84
C GLU A 23 15.57 1.76 17.47
N LYS A 24 16.64 1.63 16.68
CA LYS A 24 16.70 2.21 15.35
C LYS A 24 15.59 1.60 14.50
N GLU A 25 14.64 2.43 14.06
CA GLU A 25 13.55 2.02 13.19
C GLU A 25 14.08 1.28 11.96
N ASN A 26 13.49 0.11 11.67
CA ASN A 26 13.79 -0.68 10.49
C ASN A 26 13.12 -0.08 9.24
N PHE A 27 13.37 -0.68 8.07
CA PHE A 27 12.86 -0.19 6.79
C PHE A 27 11.34 -0.03 6.75
N THR A 28 10.58 -1.06 7.15
CA THR A 28 9.11 -1.01 7.12
C THR A 28 8.55 -0.04 8.14
N GLN A 29 9.10 0.00 9.35
CA GLN A 29 8.67 0.90 10.42
C GLN A 29 8.76 2.37 10.00
N LYS A 30 9.84 2.76 9.30
CA LYS A 30 9.98 4.14 8.77
C LYS A 30 8.88 4.47 7.78
N ILE A 31 8.62 3.57 6.83
CA ILE A 31 7.61 3.78 5.80
C ILE A 31 6.22 3.83 6.43
N GLU A 32 5.85 2.83 7.23
CA GLU A 32 4.53 2.73 7.86
C GLU A 32 4.23 3.92 8.78
N LYS A 33 5.25 4.43 9.49
CA LYS A 33 5.15 5.66 10.28
C LYS A 33 4.90 6.88 9.40
N THR A 34 5.66 7.07 8.33
CA THR A 34 5.45 8.20 7.41
C THR A 34 4.06 8.13 6.76
N HIS A 35 3.61 6.94 6.36
CA HIS A 35 2.27 6.74 5.80
C HIS A 35 1.15 6.80 6.85
N GLN A 36 1.47 7.01 8.13
CA GLN A 36 0.47 7.10 9.20
C GLN A 36 -0.38 5.82 9.33
N LYS A 37 0.25 4.64 9.20
CA LYS A 37 -0.45 3.33 9.22
C LYS A 37 -1.38 3.16 10.42
N GLU A 38 -0.93 3.49 11.63
CA GLU A 38 -1.76 3.39 12.83
C GLU A 38 -3.01 4.27 12.74
N LYS A 39 -2.86 5.51 12.24
CA LYS A 39 -3.99 6.42 12.04
C LYS A 39 -4.93 5.90 10.94
N PHE A 40 -4.38 5.37 9.84
CA PHE A 40 -5.15 4.75 8.77
C PHE A 40 -5.99 3.57 9.28
N ALA A 41 -5.41 2.72 10.12
CA ALA A 41 -6.08 1.56 10.72
C ALA A 41 -7.25 1.93 11.66
N THR A 42 -7.30 3.16 12.19
CA THR A 42 -8.46 3.63 12.98
C THR A 42 -9.67 3.99 12.13
N LYS A 43 -9.51 4.18 10.82
CA LYS A 43 -10.59 4.54 9.90
C LYS A 43 -11.27 3.25 9.43
N GLN A 44 -12.59 3.26 9.31
CA GLN A 44 -13.32 2.04 8.92
C GLN A 44 -13.10 1.69 7.44
N ALA A 45 -13.34 2.65 6.55
CA ALA A 45 -13.21 2.46 5.11
C ALA A 45 -12.66 3.71 4.44
N ILE A 46 -12.09 3.52 3.25
CA ILE A 46 -11.68 4.58 2.33
C ILE A 46 -12.50 4.47 1.04
N GLN A 47 -12.99 5.62 0.58
CA GLN A 47 -13.63 5.77 -0.72
C GLN A 47 -12.79 6.65 -1.63
N TYR A 48 -12.66 6.29 -2.90
CA TYR A 48 -12.01 7.10 -3.93
C TYR A 48 -12.52 6.70 -5.33
N ASP A 49 -12.44 7.63 -6.28
CA ASP A 49 -12.64 7.32 -7.69
C ASP A 49 -11.29 7.03 -8.32
N LEU A 50 -11.18 5.89 -9.01
CA LEU A 50 -10.00 5.47 -9.74
C LEU A 50 -10.28 5.54 -11.24
N LYS A 51 -9.48 6.32 -11.95
CA LYS A 51 -9.37 6.25 -13.40
C LYS A 51 -8.01 5.69 -13.78
N LEU A 52 -8.00 4.57 -14.48
CA LEU A 52 -6.83 3.78 -14.85
C LEU A 52 -6.83 3.52 -16.36
N GLU A 53 -5.67 3.68 -16.98
CA GLU A 53 -5.44 3.39 -18.38
C GLU A 53 -4.14 2.61 -18.59
N PHE A 54 -4.12 1.76 -19.63
CA PHE A 54 -2.91 1.12 -20.14
C PHE A 54 -2.84 1.31 -21.65
N GLY A 55 -1.65 1.65 -22.18
CA GLY A 55 -1.45 1.90 -23.61
C GLY A 55 -2.41 2.94 -24.21
N GLY A 56 -2.81 3.95 -23.43
CA GLY A 56 -3.76 4.99 -23.82
C GLY A 56 -5.22 4.55 -23.89
N LYS A 57 -5.56 3.35 -23.40
CA LYS A 57 -6.94 2.84 -23.33
C LYS A 57 -7.40 2.77 -21.89
N GLU A 58 -8.62 3.26 -21.65
CA GLU A 58 -9.28 3.14 -20.35
C GLU A 58 -9.43 1.67 -19.96
N ARG A 59 -8.96 1.34 -18.77
CA ARG A 59 -9.03 0.00 -18.17
C ARG A 59 -10.03 -0.05 -17.02
N ILE A 60 -10.09 1.01 -16.21
CA ILE A 60 -11.07 1.21 -15.13
C ILE A 60 -11.42 2.69 -15.05
N ASP A 61 -12.71 2.97 -14.88
CA ASP A 61 -13.23 4.25 -14.41
C ASP A 61 -14.38 3.93 -13.45
N ALA A 62 -14.02 3.82 -12.16
CA ALA A 62 -14.90 3.28 -11.13
C ALA A 62 -14.63 3.88 -9.76
N LYS A 63 -15.65 3.87 -8.92
CA LYS A 63 -15.56 4.25 -7.51
C LYS A 63 -15.26 3.04 -6.66
N PHE A 64 -14.22 3.13 -5.86
CA PHE A 64 -13.81 2.13 -4.88
C PHE A 64 -14.31 2.55 -3.51
N THR A 65 -14.85 1.61 -2.75
CA THR A 65 -15.04 1.72 -1.29
C THR A 65 -14.50 0.44 -0.66
N ILE A 66 -13.39 0.53 0.07
CA ILE A 66 -12.70 -0.63 0.65
C ILE A 66 -12.50 -0.42 2.15
N LEU A 67 -12.67 -1.48 2.93
CA LEU A 67 -12.28 -1.46 4.33
C LEU A 67 -10.77 -1.28 4.44
N THR A 68 -10.31 -0.51 5.42
CA THR A 68 -8.87 -0.23 5.62
C THR A 68 -8.07 -1.47 6.01
N ASN A 69 -8.73 -2.47 6.60
CA ASN A 69 -8.19 -3.79 6.88
C ASN A 69 -8.21 -4.73 5.66
N SER A 70 -8.65 -4.25 4.49
CA SER A 70 -8.77 -4.97 3.21
C SER A 70 -9.71 -6.18 3.19
N THR A 71 -10.56 -6.39 4.20
CA THR A 71 -11.39 -7.62 4.24
C THR A 71 -12.62 -7.55 3.36
N GLU A 72 -13.14 -6.36 3.07
CA GLU A 72 -14.31 -6.19 2.18
C GLU A 72 -14.15 -4.94 1.33
N GLY A 73 -14.78 -4.94 0.16
CA GLY A 73 -14.78 -3.80 -0.73
C GLY A 73 -15.79 -3.91 -1.85
N VAL A 74 -16.15 -2.76 -2.41
CA VAL A 74 -17.00 -2.65 -3.58
C VAL A 74 -16.37 -1.70 -4.60
N ILE A 75 -16.41 -2.12 -5.86
CA ILE A 75 -16.00 -1.35 -7.04
C ILE A 75 -17.27 -1.09 -7.84
N GLU A 76 -17.66 0.17 -7.98
CA GLU A 76 -18.87 0.60 -8.69
C GLU A 76 -18.48 1.29 -10.00
N TYR A 77 -18.78 0.66 -11.13
CA TYR A 77 -18.53 1.19 -12.47
C TYR A 77 -19.60 2.21 -12.86
N LYS A 78 -19.27 3.10 -13.81
CA LYS A 78 -20.19 4.12 -14.34
C LYS A 78 -21.49 3.56 -14.93
N ASN A 79 -21.46 2.34 -15.48
CA ASN A 79 -22.65 1.66 -16.01
C ASN A 79 -23.52 1.02 -14.91
N GLY A 80 -23.17 1.21 -13.62
CA GLY A 80 -23.86 0.64 -12.46
C GLY A 80 -23.46 -0.80 -12.13
N ALA A 81 -22.61 -1.45 -12.94
CA ALA A 81 -22.07 -2.76 -12.60
C ALA A 81 -21.18 -2.66 -11.36
N LYS A 82 -21.18 -3.73 -10.55
CA LYS A 82 -20.38 -3.81 -9.33
C LYS A 82 -19.53 -5.07 -9.29
N ILE A 83 -18.37 -4.95 -8.65
CA ILE A 83 -17.60 -6.06 -8.09
C ILE A 83 -17.59 -5.86 -6.58
N ILE A 84 -17.94 -6.88 -5.81
CA ILE A 84 -17.88 -6.89 -4.35
C ILE A 84 -16.98 -8.05 -3.94
N PHE A 85 -15.94 -7.77 -3.16
CA PHE A 85 -15.17 -8.81 -2.50
C PHE A 85 -15.46 -8.85 -1.01
N ASP A 86 -15.50 -10.06 -0.47
CA ASP A 86 -15.70 -10.39 0.93
C ASP A 86 -14.70 -11.48 1.28
N LYS A 87 -13.58 -11.04 1.84
CA LYS A 87 -12.34 -11.80 2.02
C LYS A 87 -11.86 -12.35 0.68
N ASP A 88 -11.90 -13.66 0.52
CA ASP A 88 -11.46 -14.41 -0.67
C ASP A 88 -12.57 -14.60 -1.73
N LYS A 89 -13.81 -14.24 -1.40
CA LYS A 89 -14.98 -14.43 -2.28
C LYS A 89 -15.24 -13.19 -3.11
N VAL A 90 -15.46 -13.37 -4.41
CA VAL A 90 -15.78 -12.26 -5.31
C VAL A 90 -17.17 -12.45 -5.91
N PHE A 91 -18.00 -11.40 -5.82
CA PHE A 91 -19.34 -11.33 -6.38
C PHE A 91 -19.40 -10.19 -7.40
N TYR A 92 -20.12 -10.36 -8.51
CA TYR A 92 -20.14 -9.34 -9.54
C TYR A 92 -21.47 -9.29 -10.31
N SER A 93 -21.80 -8.12 -10.82
CA SER A 93 -22.98 -7.90 -11.65
C SER A 93 -22.86 -8.63 -13.01
N PRO A 94 -23.95 -9.19 -13.55
CA PRO A 94 -23.94 -9.80 -14.89
C PRO A 94 -23.56 -8.83 -16.03
N THR A 95 -23.67 -7.52 -15.79
CA THR A 95 -23.35 -6.43 -16.72
C THR A 95 -21.90 -5.93 -16.61
N ILE A 96 -21.03 -6.68 -15.93
CA ILE A 96 -19.62 -6.31 -15.80
C ILE A 96 -18.95 -6.22 -17.19
N PRO A 97 -18.05 -5.24 -17.43
CA PRO A 97 -17.40 -5.09 -18.74
C PRO A 97 -16.59 -6.31 -19.20
N SER A 98 -16.00 -7.05 -18.25
CA SER A 98 -15.27 -8.29 -18.53
C SER A 98 -15.34 -9.24 -17.35
N GLU A 99 -15.88 -10.44 -17.54
CA GLU A 99 -15.90 -11.47 -16.49
C GLU A 99 -14.51 -12.06 -16.23
N GLU A 100 -13.62 -12.04 -17.23
CA GLU A 100 -12.27 -12.57 -17.13
C GLU A 100 -11.46 -11.81 -16.09
N THR A 101 -11.59 -10.48 -16.04
CA THR A 101 -10.79 -9.62 -15.17
C THR A 101 -11.36 -9.44 -13.77
N VAL A 102 -12.57 -9.90 -13.48
CA VAL A 102 -13.28 -9.65 -12.20
C VAL A 102 -12.42 -9.92 -10.96
N ARG A 103 -11.81 -11.11 -10.87
CA ARG A 103 -11.03 -11.50 -9.70
C ARG A 103 -9.76 -10.65 -9.56
N PHE A 104 -9.11 -10.38 -10.68
CA PHE A 104 -7.94 -9.51 -10.72
C PHE A 104 -8.30 -8.08 -10.28
N ASP A 105 -9.38 -7.52 -10.83
CA ASP A 105 -9.84 -6.17 -10.52
C ASP A 105 -10.29 -6.02 -9.06
N ALA A 106 -10.88 -7.06 -8.48
CA ALA A 106 -11.29 -7.09 -7.08
C ALA A 106 -10.12 -6.86 -6.11
N PHE A 107 -8.93 -7.41 -6.42
CA PHE A 107 -7.84 -7.46 -5.46
C PHE A 107 -6.65 -6.56 -5.82
N THR A 108 -6.27 -6.43 -7.09
CA THR A 108 -5.01 -5.79 -7.47
C THR A 108 -4.98 -4.28 -7.21
N TRP A 109 -6.02 -3.55 -7.66
CA TRP A 109 -5.99 -2.08 -7.58
C TRP A 109 -6.18 -1.56 -6.16
N GLY A 110 -7.01 -2.25 -5.38
CA GLY A 110 -7.14 -2.00 -3.94
C GLY A 110 -5.85 -2.36 -3.20
N TYR A 111 -5.15 -3.43 -3.60
CA TYR A 111 -3.86 -3.79 -3.02
C TYR A 111 -2.79 -2.72 -3.28
N PHE A 112 -2.67 -2.19 -4.50
CA PHE A 112 -1.75 -1.09 -4.79
C PHE A 112 -2.06 0.17 -3.99
N PHE A 113 -3.34 0.50 -3.79
CA PHE A 113 -3.72 1.59 -2.88
C PHE A 113 -3.27 1.32 -1.44
N LEU A 114 -3.50 0.09 -0.96
CA LEU A 114 -3.23 -0.29 0.42
C LEU A 114 -1.78 -0.69 0.69
N PHE A 115 -0.94 -0.77 -0.34
CA PHE A 115 0.42 -1.31 -0.27
C PHE A 115 1.27 -0.71 0.86
N PRO A 116 1.30 0.63 1.08
CA PRO A 116 2.09 1.22 2.17
C PRO A 116 1.67 0.77 3.57
N TYR A 117 0.45 0.25 3.73
CA TYR A 117 -0.12 -0.16 5.01
C TYR A 117 -0.01 -1.67 5.27
N LYS A 118 0.48 -2.44 4.28
CA LYS A 118 0.55 -3.91 4.32
C LYS A 118 1.97 -4.45 4.47
N LEU A 119 2.97 -3.58 4.63
CA LEU A 119 4.38 -3.96 4.62
C LEU A 119 4.77 -4.91 5.76
N SER A 120 4.04 -4.86 6.88
CA SER A 120 4.21 -5.75 8.03
C SER A 120 3.12 -6.82 8.17
N ASP A 121 2.32 -7.08 7.13
CA ASP A 121 1.25 -8.09 7.21
C ASP A 121 1.83 -9.49 7.51
N PRO A 122 1.10 -10.36 8.23
CA PRO A 122 1.56 -11.72 8.48
C PRO A 122 1.90 -12.44 7.17
N GLY A 123 3.13 -12.96 7.10
CA GLY A 123 3.63 -13.68 5.92
C GLY A 123 4.63 -12.90 5.06
N THR A 124 4.76 -11.58 5.26
CA THR A 124 5.80 -10.78 4.59
C THR A 124 7.21 -11.18 5.04
N ILE A 125 8.14 -11.23 4.09
CA ILE A 125 9.57 -11.45 4.34
C ILE A 125 10.35 -10.34 3.65
N TRP A 126 11.11 -9.57 4.43
CA TRP A 126 11.94 -8.49 3.93
C TRP A 126 13.40 -8.92 3.82
N ASN A 127 14.00 -8.62 2.68
CA ASN A 127 15.38 -8.99 2.35
C ASN A 127 16.12 -7.75 1.85
N THR A 128 17.41 -7.69 2.14
CA THR A 128 18.30 -6.68 1.56
C THR A 128 18.27 -6.74 0.04
N TYR A 129 18.23 -5.59 -0.62
CA TYR A 129 18.31 -5.48 -2.07
C TYR A 129 19.43 -4.52 -2.45
N ASP A 130 20.36 -4.99 -3.30
CA ASP A 130 21.47 -4.18 -3.81
C ASP A 130 20.97 -3.34 -5.00
N ASN A 131 20.48 -2.13 -4.71
CA ASN A 131 19.99 -1.21 -5.73
C ASN A 131 21.15 -0.64 -6.56
N LYS A 132 21.23 -1.04 -7.83
CA LYS A 132 22.26 -0.62 -8.79
C LYS A 132 21.81 0.48 -9.74
N GLU A 133 20.61 1.01 -9.56
CA GLU A 133 20.09 2.10 -10.39
C GLU A 133 20.96 3.36 -10.20
N ALA A 134 21.04 4.20 -11.25
CA ALA A 134 21.91 5.39 -11.23
C ALA A 134 21.59 6.35 -10.08
N ASN A 135 20.33 6.40 -9.63
CA ASN A 135 19.86 7.23 -8.52
C ASN A 135 19.58 6.44 -7.23
N HIS A 136 20.20 5.26 -7.05
CA HIS A 136 20.06 4.46 -5.82
C HIS A 136 20.32 5.25 -4.53
N GLU A 137 21.17 6.27 -4.57
CA GLU A 137 21.45 7.12 -3.41
C GLU A 137 20.26 7.92 -2.91
N GLU A 138 19.19 8.05 -3.70
CA GLU A 138 17.96 8.75 -3.34
C GLU A 138 17.00 7.86 -2.54
N TYR A 139 17.19 6.54 -2.52
CA TYR A 139 16.21 5.60 -1.96
C TYR A 139 16.75 4.68 -0.86
N LEU A 140 15.89 4.42 0.13
CA LEU A 140 15.95 3.16 0.87
C LEU A 140 15.31 2.08 0.00
N THR A 141 15.96 0.93 -0.14
CA THR A 141 15.48 -0.14 -1.02
C THR A 141 15.60 -1.50 -0.37
N GLU A 142 14.49 -2.25 -0.33
CA GLU A 142 14.46 -3.64 0.13
C GLU A 142 13.50 -4.47 -0.74
N LYS A 143 13.72 -5.79 -0.75
CA LYS A 143 12.89 -6.75 -1.48
C LYS A 143 11.93 -7.46 -0.53
N LEU A 144 10.64 -7.35 -0.83
CA LEU A 144 9.55 -8.06 -0.19
C LEU A 144 9.23 -9.34 -0.97
N THR A 145 9.17 -10.46 -0.24
CA THR A 145 8.61 -11.74 -0.69
C THR A 145 7.63 -12.26 0.35
N PHE A 146 6.96 -13.38 0.08
CA PHE A 146 5.93 -13.93 0.96
C PHE A 146 6.21 -15.39 1.35
N LYS A 147 5.77 -15.77 2.55
CA LYS A 147 5.71 -17.19 2.95
C LYS A 147 4.69 -17.91 2.09
N SER A 148 4.94 -19.19 1.80
CA SER A 148 3.94 -20.06 1.15
C SER A 148 2.60 -20.01 1.92
N GLY A 149 1.49 -19.92 1.17
CA GLY A 149 0.15 -19.78 1.73
C GLY A 149 -0.25 -18.36 2.15
N THR A 150 0.59 -17.36 1.92
CA THR A 150 0.25 -15.95 2.16
C THR A 150 -0.54 -15.39 0.97
N GLY A 151 -1.81 -15.06 1.18
CA GLY A 151 -2.67 -14.54 0.12
C GLY A 151 -2.84 -15.52 -1.05
N GLU A 152 -3.28 -15.00 -2.19
CA GLU A 152 -3.57 -15.82 -3.39
C GLU A 152 -2.37 -15.97 -4.33
N ALA A 153 -1.37 -15.09 -4.21
CA ALA A 153 -0.17 -15.07 -5.06
C ALA A 153 1.12 -14.98 -4.21
N PRO A 154 1.42 -15.99 -3.38
CA PRO A 154 2.61 -15.98 -2.52
C PRO A 154 3.93 -15.98 -3.29
N ASP A 155 3.89 -16.29 -4.60
CA ASP A 155 5.06 -16.30 -5.48
C ASP A 155 5.41 -14.91 -6.05
N ASP A 156 4.55 -13.91 -5.82
CA ASP A 156 4.85 -12.52 -6.15
C ASP A 156 6.04 -11.99 -5.33
N TRP A 157 6.69 -10.97 -5.86
CA TRP A 157 7.67 -10.19 -5.10
C TRP A 157 7.56 -8.71 -5.45
N TYR A 158 8.06 -7.88 -4.53
CA TYR A 158 8.17 -6.45 -4.72
C TYR A 158 9.59 -6.00 -4.37
N VAL A 159 10.17 -5.07 -5.15
CA VAL A 159 11.32 -4.27 -4.72
C VAL A 159 10.78 -2.88 -4.43
N VAL A 160 10.86 -2.45 -3.16
CA VAL A 160 10.22 -1.23 -2.68
C VAL A 160 11.27 -0.14 -2.51
N TYR A 161 11.00 1.01 -3.10
CA TYR A 161 11.89 2.17 -3.09
C TYR A 161 11.18 3.30 -2.33
N ALA A 162 11.68 3.61 -1.14
CA ALA A 162 11.21 4.75 -0.35
C ALA A 162 12.21 5.90 -0.47
N ASP A 163 11.73 7.11 -0.73
CA ASP A 163 12.57 8.31 -0.78
C ASP A 163 13.30 8.50 0.56
N LYS A 164 14.63 8.63 0.56
CA LYS A 164 15.43 8.71 1.80
C LYS A 164 15.10 9.93 2.66
N LYS A 165 14.56 11.00 2.06
CA LYS A 165 14.28 12.25 2.78
C LYS A 165 12.97 12.19 3.55
N THR A 166 11.96 11.53 2.98
CA THR A 166 10.58 11.50 3.49
C THR A 166 10.16 10.13 4.02
N ASN A 167 10.78 9.05 3.53
CA ASN A 167 10.35 7.66 3.66
C ASN A 167 8.97 7.36 3.03
N LEU A 168 8.43 8.25 2.18
CA LEU A 168 7.29 7.91 1.34
C LEU A 168 7.71 6.87 0.30
N ILE A 169 6.82 5.95 -0.05
CA ILE A 169 7.09 4.99 -1.12
C ILE A 169 7.01 5.78 -2.41
N GLU A 170 8.10 5.83 -3.17
CA GLU A 170 8.06 6.48 -4.48
C GLU A 170 7.72 5.48 -5.57
N LYS A 171 8.27 4.26 -5.49
CA LYS A 171 7.97 3.20 -6.45
C LYS A 171 8.10 1.82 -5.84
N ALA A 172 7.42 0.86 -6.45
CA ALA A 172 7.62 -0.56 -6.20
C ALA A 172 7.71 -1.29 -7.54
N ALA A 173 8.83 -1.96 -7.80
CA ALA A 173 8.92 -2.94 -8.88
C ALA A 173 8.26 -4.24 -8.43
N TYR A 174 7.61 -4.97 -9.32
CA TYR A 174 6.84 -6.16 -8.97
C TYR A 174 6.69 -7.13 -10.13
N ILE A 175 6.35 -8.35 -9.79
CA ILE A 175 5.78 -9.35 -10.69
C ILE A 175 4.37 -9.70 -10.22
N VAL A 176 3.57 -10.25 -11.13
CA VAL A 176 2.23 -10.77 -10.84
C VAL A 176 2.14 -12.20 -11.37
N THR A 177 1.85 -13.14 -10.48
CA THR A 177 1.74 -14.57 -10.81
C THR A 177 0.28 -15.05 -10.94
N ALA A 178 -0.70 -14.17 -10.73
CA ALA A 178 -2.13 -14.52 -10.83
C ALA A 178 -2.57 -15.15 -12.17
N ASN A 179 -1.83 -14.92 -13.26
CA ASN A 179 -2.15 -15.42 -14.60
C ASN A 179 -1.07 -16.33 -15.22
N GLY A 180 -0.08 -16.80 -14.45
CA GLY A 180 1.03 -17.57 -15.01
C GLY A 180 2.04 -18.04 -13.97
N THR A 181 3.18 -18.57 -14.43
CA THR A 181 4.23 -18.99 -13.49
C THR A 181 5.11 -17.81 -13.09
N LYS A 182 5.82 -17.97 -11.97
CA LYS A 182 6.81 -17.00 -11.51
C LYS A 182 7.88 -16.75 -12.57
N GLU A 183 8.39 -17.80 -13.21
CA GLU A 183 9.44 -17.71 -14.23
C GLU A 183 8.97 -16.93 -15.46
N GLU A 184 7.68 -16.99 -15.81
CA GLU A 184 7.11 -16.20 -16.89
C GLU A 184 6.95 -14.73 -16.48
N ALA A 185 6.46 -14.48 -15.27
CA ALA A 185 6.29 -13.13 -14.75
C ALA A 185 7.63 -12.40 -14.59
N GLU A 186 8.70 -13.10 -14.19
CA GLU A 186 10.05 -12.56 -14.04
C GLU A 186 10.73 -12.17 -15.37
N LYS A 187 10.20 -12.60 -16.51
CA LYS A 187 10.71 -12.16 -17.82
C LYS A 187 10.36 -10.69 -18.10
N ASN A 188 9.26 -10.20 -17.55
CA ASN A 188 8.74 -8.86 -17.80
C ASN A 188 8.20 -8.24 -16.49
N PRO A 189 9.08 -7.94 -15.51
CA PRO A 189 8.66 -7.23 -14.31
C PRO A 189 8.20 -5.80 -14.65
N HIS A 190 7.27 -5.32 -13.85
CA HIS A 190 6.71 -3.97 -13.97
C HIS A 190 7.04 -3.16 -12.73
N ALA A 191 6.71 -1.87 -12.75
CA ALA A 191 6.75 -1.05 -11.55
C ALA A 191 5.54 -0.12 -11.49
N ILE A 192 5.12 0.19 -10.27
CA ILE A 192 4.19 1.27 -9.97
C ILE A 192 4.99 2.39 -9.32
N GLN A 193 4.79 3.61 -9.79
CA GLN A 193 5.32 4.83 -9.17
C GLN A 193 4.17 5.62 -8.56
N TYR A 194 4.33 6.03 -7.30
CA TYR A 194 3.37 6.79 -6.53
C TYR A 194 3.78 8.27 -6.52
N LEU A 195 2.91 9.13 -7.05
CA LEU A 195 3.18 10.54 -7.26
C LEU A 195 2.07 11.40 -6.64
N GLU A 196 2.39 12.69 -6.47
CA GLU A 196 1.42 13.71 -6.05
C GLU A 196 0.72 13.35 -4.74
N TYR A 197 1.51 13.06 -3.71
CA TYR A 197 0.98 12.81 -2.36
C TYR A 197 0.20 14.02 -1.85
N LYS A 198 -1.01 13.77 -1.36
CA LYS A 198 -1.86 14.76 -0.68
C LYS A 198 -2.25 14.23 0.70
N GLU A 199 -2.33 15.13 1.66
CA GLU A 199 -2.85 14.77 2.97
C GLU A 199 -4.38 14.72 2.95
N ILE A 200 -4.95 13.57 3.32
CA ILE A 200 -6.38 13.36 3.55
C ILE A 200 -6.55 12.98 5.01
N ASP A 201 -7.24 13.80 5.80
CA ASP A 201 -7.30 13.66 7.26
C ASP A 201 -5.92 13.50 7.92
N GLY A 202 -4.88 14.15 7.38
CA GLY A 202 -3.49 14.03 7.84
C GLY A 202 -2.90 12.63 7.65
N ILE A 203 -3.31 11.91 6.61
CA ILE A 203 -2.71 10.68 6.10
C ILE A 203 -2.25 10.96 4.66
N PRO A 204 -0.97 10.76 4.31
CA PRO A 204 -0.49 11.03 2.96
C PRO A 204 -0.96 9.93 1.99
N ILE A 205 -1.62 10.33 0.90
CA ILE A 205 -2.14 9.43 -0.13
C ILE A 205 -1.68 9.92 -1.50
N ALA A 206 -1.06 9.04 -2.28
CA ALA A 206 -0.66 9.33 -3.66
C ALA A 206 -1.91 9.46 -4.53
N THR A 207 -2.07 10.59 -5.22
CA THR A 207 -3.23 10.82 -6.10
C THR A 207 -2.97 10.50 -7.56
N LYS A 208 -1.73 10.13 -7.90
CA LYS A 208 -1.34 9.73 -9.25
C LYS A 208 -0.44 8.50 -9.19
N TRP A 209 -0.73 7.52 -10.03
CA TRP A 209 0.15 6.39 -10.26
C TRP A 209 0.62 6.35 -11.71
N VAL A 210 1.85 5.92 -11.92
CA VAL A 210 2.37 5.60 -13.25
C VAL A 210 2.89 4.18 -13.23
N PHE A 211 2.49 3.39 -14.23
CA PHE A 211 2.93 2.03 -14.42
C PHE A 211 4.03 2.01 -15.48
N TRP A 212 5.08 1.25 -15.19
CA TRP A 212 6.29 1.20 -15.99
C TRP A 212 6.66 -0.25 -16.31
N GLU A 213 7.30 -0.46 -17.45
CA GLU A 213 8.28 -1.53 -17.56
C GLU A 213 9.44 -1.25 -16.57
N TRP A 214 9.97 -2.31 -15.96
CA TRP A 214 11.09 -2.19 -15.04
C TRP A 214 12.20 -3.17 -15.43
N LYS A 215 13.45 -2.74 -15.26
CA LYS A 215 14.61 -3.58 -15.53
C LYS A 215 15.63 -3.46 -14.41
N GLU A 216 16.10 -4.60 -13.93
CA GLU A 216 17.07 -4.66 -12.84
C GLU A 216 18.35 -3.88 -13.19
N GLY A 217 18.77 -3.02 -12.25
CA GLY A 217 19.93 -2.13 -12.39
C GLY A 217 19.69 -0.88 -13.26
N GLU A 218 18.62 -0.82 -14.04
CA GLU A 218 18.27 0.34 -14.87
C GLU A 218 17.11 1.13 -14.26
N GLY A 219 16.12 0.44 -13.70
CA GLY A 219 14.96 1.04 -13.04
C GLY A 219 13.74 1.16 -13.95
N LEU A 220 13.05 2.29 -13.85
CA LEU A 220 11.85 2.58 -14.63
C LEU A 220 12.24 2.87 -16.09
N THR A 221 11.58 2.22 -17.05
CA THR A 221 11.87 2.41 -18.48
C THR A 221 10.69 3.02 -19.23
N ASN A 222 9.83 2.20 -19.84
CA ASN A 222 8.71 2.67 -20.66
C ASN A 222 7.45 2.84 -19.80
N ASN A 223 6.76 3.97 -19.94
CA ASN A 223 5.42 4.15 -19.36
C ASN A 223 4.43 3.25 -20.11
N ILE A 224 3.76 2.38 -19.37
CA ILE A 224 2.76 1.46 -19.90
C ILE A 224 1.34 1.79 -19.46
N GLY A 225 1.17 2.63 -18.43
CA GLY A 225 -0.14 3.00 -17.91
C GLY A 225 -0.10 4.13 -16.90
N ASN A 226 -1.26 4.74 -16.68
CA ASN A 226 -1.43 5.85 -15.75
C ASN A 226 -2.70 5.64 -14.93
N ALA A 227 -2.68 6.08 -13.67
CA ALA A 227 -3.87 6.18 -12.86
C ALA A 227 -3.98 7.53 -12.16
N SER A 228 -5.21 7.98 -11.98
CA SER A 228 -5.54 9.15 -11.17
C SER A 228 -6.60 8.78 -10.14
N LEU A 229 -6.41 9.26 -8.91
CA LEU A 229 -7.31 9.05 -7.80
C LEU A 229 -7.90 10.39 -7.38
N THR A 230 -9.22 10.43 -7.28
CA THR A 230 -9.97 11.64 -6.91
C THR A 230 -11.06 11.32 -5.88
N ASN A 231 -11.67 12.35 -5.31
CA ASN A 231 -12.75 12.22 -4.32
C ASN A 231 -12.40 11.30 -3.13
N ILE A 232 -11.12 11.30 -2.74
CA ILE A 232 -10.58 10.46 -1.69
C ILE A 232 -11.11 10.95 -0.33
N LYS A 233 -11.76 10.06 0.42
CA LYS A 233 -12.29 10.35 1.74
C LYS A 233 -12.45 9.09 2.58
N PHE A 234 -12.24 9.22 3.89
CA PHE A 234 -12.61 8.17 4.83
C PHE A 234 -14.12 8.19 5.06
N VAL A 235 -14.74 7.01 5.14
CA VAL A 235 -16.18 6.84 5.30
C VAL A 235 -16.50 5.78 6.34
N THR A 236 -17.69 5.90 6.93
CA THR A 236 -18.33 4.82 7.69
C THR A 236 -19.19 4.01 6.72
N VAL A 237 -19.15 2.69 6.82
CA VAL A 237 -19.92 1.78 5.96
C VAL A 237 -20.91 0.97 6.78
N THR A 238 -21.99 0.56 6.13
CA THR A 238 -23.04 -0.28 6.68
C THR A 238 -23.07 -1.61 5.92
N GLU A 239 -23.83 -2.60 6.42
CA GLU A 239 -24.03 -3.86 5.69
C GLU A 239 -24.57 -3.64 4.27
N ASP A 240 -25.41 -2.62 4.07
CA ASP A 240 -25.93 -2.26 2.74
C ASP A 240 -24.84 -1.80 1.75
N THR A 241 -23.66 -1.36 2.21
CA THR A 241 -22.55 -0.95 1.34
C THR A 241 -22.01 -2.12 0.52
N PHE A 242 -21.96 -3.32 1.12
CA PHE A 242 -21.45 -4.54 0.49
C PHE A 242 -22.56 -5.53 0.13
N LYS A 243 -23.79 -5.03 -0.01
CA LYS A 243 -24.95 -5.85 -0.34
C LYS A 243 -24.85 -6.45 -1.74
N LYS A 244 -24.91 -7.78 -1.77
CA LYS A 244 -24.90 -8.60 -2.99
C LYS A 244 -26.32 -8.68 -3.53
N ASP A 245 -26.51 -8.37 -4.82
CA ASP A 245 -27.81 -8.61 -5.46
C ASP A 245 -28.00 -10.10 -5.75
N LYS A 246 -29.24 -10.59 -5.75
CA LYS A 246 -29.55 -11.99 -6.07
C LYS A 246 -29.08 -12.41 -7.47
N SER A 247 -28.97 -11.44 -8.38
CA SER A 247 -28.48 -11.63 -9.75
C SER A 247 -26.95 -11.72 -9.85
N PHE A 248 -26.21 -11.45 -8.78
CA PHE A 248 -24.75 -11.46 -8.85
C PHE A 248 -24.22 -12.87 -9.08
N LYS A 249 -23.19 -12.94 -9.94
CA LYS A 249 -22.38 -14.13 -10.15
C LYS A 249 -21.24 -14.17 -9.12
N THR A 250 -20.58 -15.33 -8.99
CA THR A 250 -19.46 -15.54 -8.07
C THR A 250 -18.21 -16.00 -8.82
N LYS A 251 -17.02 -15.58 -8.39
CA LYS A 251 -15.71 -15.99 -8.92
C LYS A 251 -14.69 -16.19 -7.80
#